data_AF-A0A0Q4US68-F1
#
_entry.id   AF-A0A0Q4US68-F1
#
_cell.length_a   1.000
_cell.length_b   1.000
_cell.length_c   1.000
_cell.angle_alpha   90.00
_cell.angle_beta   90.00
_cell.angle_gamma   90.00
#
_symmetry.space_group_name_H-M   'P 1'
#
loop_
_entity.id
_entity.type
_entity.pdbx_description
1 polymer ?
#
loop_
_entity_poly.entity_id
_entity_poly.type
_entity_poly.pdbx_seq_one_letter_code
_entity_poly.pdbx_strand_id
1 'polypeptide(L)' 'MAFALHRWTRETLLARLEASDAIDDAAEVDVATAARDRLRLLGIGDRLEAHALTDDEAIAAFHSLRDEAHAVVPEQVRAD' A
#
# COMPACT_ATOMS: atom_id res chain seq x y z
N MET A 1 -30.66 9.17 -5.66
CA MET A 1 -29.66 8.31 -4.98
C MET A 1 -28.37 9.09 -4.93
N ALA A 2 -28.00 9.63 -3.77
CA ALA A 2 -26.67 10.19 -3.59
C ALA A 2 -25.72 9.01 -3.41
N PHE A 3 -24.93 8.69 -4.45
CA PHE A 3 -23.76 7.86 -4.25
C PHE A 3 -22.82 8.69 -3.37
N ALA A 4 -22.72 8.32 -2.09
CA ALA A 4 -21.62 8.78 -1.27
C ALA A 4 -20.35 8.19 -1.89
N LEU A 5 -19.79 8.91 -2.86
CA LEU A 5 -18.39 8.74 -3.24
C LEU A 5 -17.62 9.19 -1.99
N HIS A 6 -17.40 8.27 -1.05
CA HIS A 6 -16.46 8.50 0.03
C HIS A 6 -15.09 8.63 -0.61
N ARG A 7 -14.74 9.89 -0.90
CA ARG A 7 -13.45 10.25 -1.41
C ARG A 7 -12.48 10.01 -0.27
N TRP A 8 -11.57 9.07 -0.47
CA TRP A 8 -10.45 8.84 0.42
C TRP A 8 -9.73 10.17 0.68
N THR A 9 -9.25 10.35 1.90
CA THR A 9 -8.49 11.56 2.22
C THR A 9 -7.22 11.62 1.37
N ARG A 10 -6.68 12.83 1.21
CA ARG A 10 -5.40 13.01 0.51
C ARG A 10 -4.30 12.17 1.17
N GLU A 11 -4.29 12.08 2.50
CA GLU A 11 -3.27 11.37 3.26
C GLU A 11 -3.38 9.87 3.04
N THR A 12 -4.59 9.30 3.08
CA THR A 12 -4.84 7.89 2.74
C THR A 12 -4.36 7.56 1.32
N LEU A 13 -4.63 8.43 0.35
CA LEU A 13 -4.18 8.23 -1.03
C LEU A 13 -2.66 8.28 -1.18
N LEU A 14 -1.99 9.19 -0.48
CA LEU A 14 -0.53 9.28 -0.50
C LEU A 14 0.11 8.03 0.14
N ALA A 15 -0.39 7.58 1.29
CA ALA A 15 0.10 6.37 1.94
C ALA A 15 -0.05 5.13 1.03
N ARG A 16 -1.19 5.00 0.34
CA ARG A 16 -1.40 3.92 -0.65
C ARG A 16 -0.44 4.02 -1.83
N LEU A 17 -0.18 5.22 -2.35
CA LEU A 17 0.74 5.42 -3.46
C LEU A 17 2.15 5.02 -3.06
N GLU A 18 2.65 5.49 -1.91
CA GLU A 18 3.98 5.12 -1.40
C GLU A 18 4.12 3.61 -1.22
N ALA A 19 3.08 2.92 -0.72
CA ALA A 19 3.09 1.47 -0.62
C ALA A 19 3.07 0.78 -1.99
N SER A 20 2.36 1.34 -2.98
CA SER A 20 2.38 0.83 -4.36
C SER A 20 3.76 0.93 -4.97
N ASP A 21 4.40 2.09 -4.85
CA ASP A 21 5.73 2.33 -5.42
C ASP A 21 6.77 1.39 -4.80
N ALA A 22 6.74 1.21 -3.47
CA ALA A 22 7.63 0.26 -2.79
C ALA A 22 7.42 -1.20 -3.24
N ILE A 23 6.18 -1.60 -3.56
CA ILE A 23 5.88 -2.93 -4.11
C ILE A 23 6.41 -3.06 -5.54
N ASP A 24 6.30 -2.01 -6.34
CA ASP A 24 6.81 -1.99 -7.72
C ASP A 24 8.35 -2.13 -7.71
N ASP A 25 9.05 -1.43 -6.81
CA ASP A 25 10.49 -1.60 -6.60
C ASP A 25 10.84 -3.04 -6.14
N ALA A 26 10.08 -3.59 -5.20
CA ALA A 26 10.28 -4.97 -4.72
C ALA A 26 10.02 -6.01 -5.83
N ALA A 27 9.16 -5.71 -6.81
CA ALA A 27 8.85 -6.62 -7.91
C ALA A 27 10.05 -6.86 -8.83
N GLU A 28 11.03 -5.94 -8.87
CA GLU A 28 12.29 -6.14 -9.59
C GLU A 28 13.19 -7.21 -8.95
N VAL A 29 13.01 -7.47 -7.64
CA VAL A 29 13.81 -8.42 -6.85
C VAL A 29 13.06 -9.75 -6.64
N ASP A 30 11.79 -9.69 -6.21
CA ASP A 30 10.94 -10.87 -5.97
C ASP A 30 9.49 -10.60 -6.38
N VAL A 31 9.17 -10.99 -7.62
CA VAL A 31 7.83 -10.88 -8.22
C VAL A 31 6.76 -11.62 -7.41
N ALA A 32 7.09 -12.77 -6.81
CA ALA A 32 6.11 -13.58 -6.10
C ALA A 32 5.70 -12.94 -4.77
N THR A 33 6.65 -12.32 -4.08
CA THR A 33 6.38 -11.53 -2.87
C THR A 33 5.62 -10.25 -3.21
N ALA A 34 6.07 -9.50 -4.23
CA ALA A 34 5.39 -8.28 -4.68
C ALA A 34 3.93 -8.54 -5.11
N ALA A 35 3.64 -9.64 -5.81
CA ALA A 35 2.27 -10.00 -6.17
C ALA A 35 1.38 -10.26 -4.95
N ARG A 36 1.91 -10.87 -3.88
CA ARG A 36 1.18 -11.07 -2.62
C ARG A 36 0.92 -9.74 -1.92
N ASP A 37 1.90 -8.85 -1.88
CA ASP A 37 1.75 -7.54 -1.28
C ASP A 37 0.78 -6.65 -2.06
N ARG A 38 0.71 -6.80 -3.39
CA ARG A 38 -0.32 -6.15 -4.22
C ARG A 38 -1.73 -6.57 -3.82
N LEU A 39 -1.95 -7.85 -3.53
CA LEU A 39 -3.25 -8.34 -3.04
C LEU A 39 -3.56 -7.79 -1.64
N ARG A 40 -2.55 -7.67 -0.77
CA ARG A 40 -2.72 -7.04 0.55
C ARG A 40 -3.08 -5.55 0.43
N LEU A 41 -2.43 -4.82 -0.47
CA LEU A 41 -2.73 -3.41 -0.77
C LEU A 41 -4.19 -3.22 -1.20
N LEU A 42 -4.69 -4.09 -2.08
CA LEU A 42 -6.10 -4.10 -2.49
C LEU A 42 -7.01 -4.39 -1.31
N GLY A 43 -6.70 -5.44 -0.52
CA GLY A 43 -7.50 -5.81 0.65
C GLY A 43 -7.60 -4.72 1.73
N ILE A 44 -6.56 -3.90 1.93
CA ILE A 44 -6.63 -2.72 2.81
C ILE A 44 -7.63 -1.69 2.24
N GLY A 45 -7.57 -1.43 0.93
CA GLY A 45 -8.50 -0.53 0.25
C GLY A 45 -9.96 -0.97 0.37
N ASP A 46 -10.23 -2.24 0.11
CA ASP A 46 -11.59 -2.81 0.22
C ASP A 46 -12.14 -2.68 1.65
N ARG A 47 -11.30 -2.92 2.67
CA ARG A 47 -11.68 -2.77 4.07
C ARG A 47 -11.95 -1.33 4.48
N LEU A 48 -11.17 -0.38 3.96
CA LEU A 48 -11.42 1.04 4.17
C LEU A 48 -12.73 1.49 3.52
N GLU A 49 -12.98 1.09 2.27
CA GLU A 49 -14.24 1.38 1.56
C GLU A 49 -15.46 0.75 2.25
N ALA A 50 -15.29 -0.42 2.85
CA ALA A 50 -16.31 -1.09 3.65
C ALA A 50 -16.49 -0.50 5.07
N HIS A 51 -15.75 0.56 5.44
CA HIS A 51 -15.72 1.14 6.79
C HIS A 51 -15.34 0.14 7.89
N ALA A 52 -14.59 -0.91 7.53
CA ALA A 52 -14.01 -1.87 8.46
C ALA A 52 -12.63 -1.42 8.99
N LEU A 53 -12.12 -0.30 8.47
CA LEU A 53 -10.95 0.44 8.95
C LEU A 53 -11.29 1.93 8.97
N THR A 54 -10.71 2.65 9.93
CA THR A 54 -10.61 4.11 9.89
C THR A 54 -9.51 4.56 8.93
N ASP A 55 -9.50 5.84 8.56
CA ASP A 55 -8.43 6.40 7.72
C ASP A 55 -7.05 6.22 8.36
N ASP A 56 -6.91 6.49 9.66
CA ASP A 56 -5.64 6.35 10.39
C ASP A 56 -5.14 4.90 10.40
N GLU A 57 -6.05 3.92 10.59
CA GLU A 57 -5.69 2.50 10.54
C GLU A 57 -5.30 2.07 9.13
N ALA A 58 -5.97 2.58 8.09
CA ALA A 58 -5.62 2.30 6.70
C ALA A 58 -4.26 2.91 6.34
N ILE A 59 -3.99 4.16 6.75
CA ILE A 59 -2.69 4.83 6.57
C ILE A 59 -1.58 4.01 7.25
N ALA A 60 -1.78 3.60 8.50
CA ALA A 60 -0.82 2.78 9.22
C ALA A 60 -0.58 1.42 8.53
N ALA A 61 -1.64 0.77 8.02
CA ALA A 61 -1.52 -0.48 7.29
C ALA A 61 -0.76 -0.31 5.96
N PHE A 62 -1.01 0.76 5.21
CA PHE A 62 -0.26 1.07 3.99
C PHE A 62 1.21 1.34 4.28
N HIS A 63 1.54 2.10 5.33
CA HIS A 63 2.93 2.33 5.73
C HIS A 63 3.63 1.04 6.17
N SER A 64 2.96 0.16 6.93
CA SER A 64 3.52 -1.16 7.28
C SER A 64 3.85 -1.96 6.02
N LEU A 65 2.94 -1.98 5.05
CA LEU A 65 3.15 -2.69 3.78
C LEU A 65 4.31 -2.10 2.97
N ARG A 66 4.43 -0.77 2.93
CA ARG A 66 5.56 -0.05 2.31
C ARG A 66 6.89 -0.47 2.95
N ASP A 67 6.95 -0.47 4.28
CA ASP A 67 8.17 -0.78 5.02
C ASP A 67 8.57 -2.26 4.87
N GLU A 68 7.58 -3.16 4.82
CA GLU A 68 7.79 -4.58 4.51
C GLU A 68 8.31 -4.78 3.08
N ALA A 69 7.74 -4.10 2.08
CA ALA A 69 8.19 -4.18 0.70
C ALA A 69 9.61 -3.62 0.52
N HIS A 70 9.94 -2.49 1.17
CA HIS A 70 11.31 -1.96 1.18
C HIS A 70 12.32 -2.91 1.82
N ALA A 71 11.93 -3.71 2.82
CA ALA A 71 12.83 -4.66 3.45
C ALA A 71 13.24 -5.81 2.50
N VAL A 72 12.47 -6.06 1.43
CA VAL A 72 12.81 -7.02 0.37
C VAL A 72 13.90 -6.48 -0.54
N VAL A 73 13.97 -5.16 -0.73
CA VAL A 73 15.00 -4.51 -1.56
C VAL A 73 16.28 -4.34 -0.74
N PRO A 74 17.39 -5.03 -1.08
CA PRO A 74 18.63 -4.87 -0.33
C PRO A 74 19.21 -3.46 -0.48
N GLU A 75 19.77 -2.91 0.60
CA GLU A 75 20.38 -1.55 0.68
C GLU A 75 21.36 -1.21 -0.45
N GLN A 76 21.94 -2.21 -1.12
CA GLN A 76 22.93 -2.06 -2.19
C GLN A 76 22.35 -1.62 -3.55
N VAL A 77 21.04 -1.69 -3.77
CA VAL A 77 20.39 -1.19 -5.01
C VAL A 77 20.05 0.30 -4.92
N ARG A 78 20.18 0.91 -3.73
CA ARG A 78 19.77 2.31 -3.47
C ARG A 78 20.82 3.38 -3.86
N ALA A 79 21.96 2.97 -4.41
CA ALA A 79 23.13 3.83 -4.64
C ALA A 79 23.61 3.93 -6.10
N ASP A 80 22.92 3.29 -7.04
CA ASP A 80 23.13 3.45 -8.50
C ASP A 80 22.05 4.34 -9.12
#